data_AF-A0A0N4UBP6-F1
#
_entry.id   AF-A0A0N4UBP6-F1
#
_cell.length_a   1.000
_cell.length_b   1.000
_cell.length_c   1.000
_cell.angle_alpha   90.00
_cell.angle_beta   90.00
_cell.angle_gamma   90.00
#
_symmetry.space_group_name_H-M   'P 1'
#
loop_
_entity.id
_entity.type
_entity.pdbx_description
1 polymer ?
#
loop_
_entity_poly.entity_id
_entity_poly.type
_entity_poly.pdbx_seq_one_letter_code
_entity_poly.pdbx_strand_id
1 'polypeptide(L)'
;MHEMAIKQRLITDQDPRGNGFVQLSAEEKRTLLQEGFNLPIHLPLSKAEEDALKVVRRKIKNKLSAQESRRKRKEYVDSLEKKLHGYFSENLSLQIKQLEENNKNLLMQLKILQASPDTMHGL
;
A
#
# COMPACT_ATOMS: atom_id res chain seq x y z
N MET A 1 13.80 5.60 8.42
CA MET A 1 13.33 6.84 7.74
C MET A 1 14.48 7.77 7.36
N HIS A 2 15.41 8.09 8.26
CA HIS A 2 16.54 8.96 7.93
C HIS A 2 17.40 8.41 6.78
N GLU A 3 17.79 7.14 6.85
CA GLU A 3 18.54 6.46 5.78
C GLU A 3 17.80 6.49 4.43
N MET A 4 16.48 6.31 4.42
CA MET A 4 15.67 6.41 3.20
C MET A 4 15.73 7.82 2.60
N ALA A 5 15.71 8.87 3.43
CA ALA A 5 15.81 10.24 2.97
C ALA A 5 17.19 10.54 2.36
N ILE A 6 18.28 10.01 2.94
CA ILE A 6 19.63 10.13 2.39
C ILE A 6 19.73 9.33 1.08
N LYS A 7 19.25 8.08 1.06
CA LYS A 7 19.27 7.21 -0.12
C LYS A 7 18.50 7.80 -1.30
N GLN A 8 17.38 8.46 -1.03
CA GLN A 8 16.59 9.19 -2.04
C GLN A 8 17.16 10.59 -2.36
N ARG A 9 18.33 10.96 -1.80
CA ARG A 9 18.99 12.26 -1.97
C ARG A 9 18.08 13.44 -1.61
N LEU A 10 17.21 13.25 -0.63
CA LEU A 10 16.29 14.27 -0.12
C LEU A 10 16.89 15.03 1.06
N ILE A 11 17.82 14.43 1.79
CA ILE A 11 18.58 15.07 2.87
C ILE A 11 20.07 14.78 2.65
N THR A 12 20.91 15.80 2.86
CA THR A 12 22.37 15.65 2.77
C THR A 12 22.95 15.08 4.07
N ASP A 13 23.97 14.24 3.96
CA ASP A 13 24.72 13.66 5.07
C ASP A 13 26.06 14.40 5.32
N GLN A 14 26.03 15.73 5.24
CA GLN A 14 27.20 16.56 5.50
C GLN A 14 27.39 16.73 7.00
N ASP A 15 28.63 16.58 7.48
CA ASP A 15 29.00 16.90 8.85
C ASP A 15 28.79 18.40 9.13
N PRO A 16 27.88 18.77 10.05
CA PRO A 16 27.61 20.17 10.38
C PRO A 16 28.81 20.89 11.03
N ARG A 17 29.81 20.16 11.53
CA ARG A 17 31.03 20.70 12.13
C ARG A 17 32.19 20.84 11.13
N GLY A 18 31.96 20.49 9.87
CA GLY A 18 32.94 20.65 8.81
C GLY A 18 33.25 22.13 8.52
N ASN A 19 34.20 22.34 7.61
CA ASN A 19 34.51 23.67 7.06
C ASN A 19 34.14 23.72 5.57
N GLY A 20 33.89 24.91 5.05
CA GLY A 20 33.65 25.15 3.61
C GLY A 20 32.21 25.54 3.31
N PHE A 21 31.70 25.13 2.14
CA PHE A 21 30.35 25.45 1.70
C PHE A 21 29.33 24.43 2.19
N VAL A 22 28.12 24.91 2.49
CA VAL A 22 27.00 24.05 2.89
C VAL A 22 26.48 23.31 1.66
N GLN A 23 26.38 21.99 1.80
CA GLN A 23 25.77 21.10 0.84
C GLN A 23 24.32 20.85 1.26
N LEU A 24 23.41 21.21 0.36
CA LEU A 24 21.98 20.99 0.54
C LEU A 24 21.44 20.28 -0.68
N SER A 25 20.55 19.31 -0.43
CA SER A 25 19.79 18.66 -1.47
C SER A 25 18.84 19.66 -2.16
N ALA A 26 18.38 19.33 -3.36
CA ALA A 26 17.38 20.15 -4.04
C ALA A 26 16.09 20.30 -3.21
N GLU A 27 15.69 19.27 -2.46
CA GLU A 27 14.52 19.32 -1.59
C GLU A 27 14.79 20.16 -0.34
N GLU A 28 15.97 20.06 0.28
CA GLU A 28 16.36 20.91 1.42
C GLU A 28 16.32 22.40 1.03
N LYS A 29 16.93 22.77 -0.11
CA LYS A 29 16.90 24.15 -0.62
C LYS A 29 15.47 24.64 -0.86
N ARG A 30 14.65 23.82 -1.51
CA ARG A 30 13.25 24.15 -1.80
C ARG A 30 12.44 24.34 -0.52
N THR A 31 12.56 23.42 0.43
CA THR A 31 11.81 23.47 1.69
C THR A 31 12.29 24.62 2.58
N LEU A 32 13.59 24.93 2.62
CA LEU A 32 14.11 26.12 3.32
C LEU A 32 13.44 27.41 2.81
N LEU A 33 13.44 27.61 1.50
CA LEU A 33 12.81 28.78 0.88
C LEU A 33 11.29 28.83 1.13
N GLN A 34 10.61 27.69 1.10
CA GLN A 34 9.17 27.61 1.39
C GLN A 34 8.82 27.96 2.84
N GLU A 35 9.68 27.60 3.79
CA GLU A 35 9.51 27.96 5.20
C GLU A 35 9.96 29.40 5.51
N GLY A 36 10.47 30.12 4.51
CA GLY A 36 10.95 31.50 4.66
C GLY A 36 12.34 31.60 5.29
N PHE A 37 13.12 30.52 5.30
CA PHE A 37 14.50 30.54 5.77
C PHE A 37 15.47 30.92 4.64
N ASN A 38 16.52 31.66 5.01
CA ASN A 38 17.62 31.93 4.10
C ASN A 38 18.42 30.65 3.83
N LEU A 39 19.01 30.57 2.64
CA LEU A 39 19.88 29.45 2.29
C LEU A 39 21.26 29.66 2.95
N PRO A 40 21.70 28.75 3.83
CA PRO A 40 23.03 28.84 4.41
C PRO A 40 24.09 28.59 3.34
N ILE A 41 25.17 29.37 3.37
CA ILE A 41 26.23 29.34 2.34
C ILE A 41 27.49 28.65 2.88
N HIS A 42 27.88 28.93 4.11
CA HIS A 42 29.14 28.50 4.70
C HIS A 42 28.95 27.71 6.00
N LEU A 43 29.92 26.85 6.30
CA LEU A 43 30.08 26.20 7.60
C LEU A 43 31.13 26.95 8.45
N PRO A 44 31.02 26.91 9.79
CA PRO A 44 29.95 26.29 10.58
C PRO A 44 28.64 27.07 10.49
N LEU A 45 27.50 26.37 10.59
CA LEU A 45 26.18 26.99 10.60
C LEU A 45 26.00 27.84 11.87
N SER A 46 25.31 28.97 11.75
CA SER A 46 24.78 29.66 12.92
C SER A 46 23.68 28.81 13.59
N LYS A 47 23.47 29.02 14.89
CA LYS A 47 22.41 28.33 15.64
C LYS A 47 21.03 28.44 14.98
N ALA A 48 20.72 29.60 14.40
CA ALA A 48 19.46 29.81 13.66
C ALA A 48 19.37 28.97 12.38
N GLU A 49 20.48 28.82 11.65
CA GLU A 49 20.54 27.97 10.45
C GLU A 49 20.48 26.48 10.80
N GLU A 50 21.10 26.05 11.90
CA GLU A 50 20.98 24.69 12.41
C GLU A 50 19.52 24.35 12.78
N ASP A 51 18.86 25.25 13.51
CA ASP A 51 17.45 25.09 13.91
C ASP A 51 16.53 25.07 12.69
N ALA A 52 16.75 25.96 11.71
CA ALA A 52 16.02 25.97 10.44
C ALA A 52 16.19 24.65 9.68
N LEU A 53 17.43 24.18 9.53
CA LEU A 53 17.72 22.93 8.82
C LEU A 53 17.12 21.72 9.53
N LYS A 54 17.08 21.72 10.87
CA LYS A 54 16.42 20.69 11.68
C LYS A 54 14.91 20.63 11.41
N VAL A 55 14.24 21.79 11.35
CA VAL A 55 12.81 21.88 11.00
C VAL A 55 12.58 21.35 9.59
N VAL A 56 13.38 21.77 8.61
CA VAL A 56 13.28 21.35 7.22
C VAL A 56 13.49 19.84 7.06
N ARG A 57 14.57 19.29 7.63
CA ARG A 57 14.85 17.85 7.62
C ARG A 57 13.76 17.05 8.30
N ARG A 58 13.12 17.58 9.35
CA ARG A 58 11.93 16.96 9.98
C ARG A 58 10.74 16.93 9.02
N LYS A 59 10.43 18.04 8.33
CA LYS A 59 9.32 18.10 7.35
C LYS A 59 9.53 17.11 6.20
N ILE A 60 10.75 17.01 5.66
CA ILE A 60 11.08 16.05 4.61
C ILE A 60 10.90 14.61 5.11
N LYS A 61 11.43 14.26 6.30
CA LYS A 61 11.22 12.93 6.90
C LYS A 61 9.75 12.61 7.13
N ASN A 62 8.95 13.58 7.58
CA ASN A 62 7.52 13.41 7.81
C ASN A 62 6.76 13.17 6.50
N LYS A 63 7.10 13.90 5.43
CA LYS A 63 6.52 13.71 4.10
C LYS A 63 6.75 12.29 3.59
N LEU A 64 7.98 11.78 3.71
CA LEU A 64 8.31 10.40 3.39
C LEU A 64 7.56 9.39 4.27
N SER A 65 7.48 9.66 5.58
CA SER A 65 6.79 8.76 6.51
C SER A 65 5.29 8.67 6.21
N ALA A 66 4.67 9.78 5.84
CA ALA A 66 3.26 9.83 5.44
C ALA A 66 3.04 9.10 4.11
N GLN A 67 3.93 9.27 3.13
CA GLN A 67 3.88 8.55 1.86
C GLN A 67 3.98 7.04 2.08
N GLU A 68 4.95 6.60 2.87
CA GLU A 68 5.16 5.19 3.17
C GLU A 68 4.00 4.58 3.95
N SER A 69 3.40 5.34 4.87
CA SER A 69 2.17 4.94 5.57
C SER A 69 1.00 4.74 4.60
N ARG A 70 0.80 5.69 3.67
CA ARG A 70 -0.23 5.58 2.61
C ARG A 70 0.00 4.38 1.71
N ARG A 71 1.25 4.13 1.29
CA ARG A 71 1.63 2.97 0.47
C ARG A 71 1.26 1.66 1.18
N LYS A 72 1.67 1.49 2.45
CA LYS A 72 1.33 0.29 3.24
C LYS A 72 -0.17 0.09 3.40
N ARG A 73 -0.93 1.16 3.64
CA ARG A 73 -2.40 1.06 3.72
C ARG A 73 -2.99 0.61 2.39
N LYS A 74 -2.52 1.15 1.27
CA LYS A 74 -2.97 0.73 -0.06
C LYS A 74 -2.69 -0.76 -0.28
N GLU A 75 -1.47 -1.21 -0.01
CA GLU A 75 -1.09 -2.63 -0.17
C GLU A 75 -1.93 -3.56 0.70
N TYR A 76 -2.24 -3.15 1.93
CA TYR A 76 -3.13 -3.91 2.79
C TYR A 76 -4.55 -4.02 2.19
N VAL A 77 -5.12 -2.91 1.72
CA VAL A 77 -6.44 -2.89 1.07
C VAL A 77 -6.44 -3.76 -0.19
N ASP A 78 -5.47 -3.59 -1.08
CA ASP A 78 -5.34 -4.38 -2.31
C ASP A 78 -5.23 -5.90 -1.97
N SER A 79 -4.54 -6.25 -0.86
CA SER A 79 -4.45 -7.63 -0.39
C SER A 79 -5.78 -8.19 0.14
N LEU A 80 -6.60 -7.35 0.80
CA LEU A 80 -7.92 -7.72 1.28
C LEU A 80 -8.88 -7.94 0.11
N GLU A 81 -8.86 -7.05 -0.89
CA GLU A 81 -9.64 -7.19 -2.12
C GLU A 81 -9.29 -8.49 -2.85
N LYS A 82 -8.00 -8.81 -2.99
CA LYS A 82 -7.56 -10.07 -3.58
C LYS A 82 -8.06 -11.30 -2.81
N LYS A 83 -8.02 -11.27 -1.47
CA LYS A 83 -8.54 -12.36 -0.63
C LYS A 83 -10.05 -12.51 -0.77
N LEU A 84 -10.79 -11.40 -0.75
CA LEU A 84 -12.24 -11.39 -0.94
C LEU A 84 -12.63 -12.00 -2.30
N HIS A 85 -11.94 -11.61 -3.38
CA HIS A 85 -12.14 -12.21 -4.69
C HIS A 85 -11.84 -13.72 -4.68
N GLY A 86 -10.74 -14.14 -4.03
CA GLY A 86 -10.42 -15.56 -3.88
C GLY A 86 -11.52 -16.35 -3.19
N TYR A 87 -12.01 -15.87 -2.04
CA TYR A 87 -13.11 -16.50 -1.30
C TYR A 87 -14.42 -16.52 -2.10
N PHE A 88 -14.72 -15.45 -2.84
CA PHE A 88 -15.92 -15.40 -3.69
C PHE A 88 -15.85 -16.45 -4.81
N SER A 89 -14.72 -16.55 -5.51
CA SER A 89 -14.52 -17.56 -6.56
C SER A 89 -14.58 -18.99 -6.03
N GLU A 90 -13.98 -19.24 -4.86
CA GLU A 90 -14.04 -20.54 -4.19
C GLU A 90 -15.48 -20.90 -3.79
N ASN A 91 -16.20 -19.96 -3.16
CA ASN A 91 -17.58 -20.15 -2.76
C ASN A 91 -18.50 -20.45 -3.97
N LEU A 92 -18.34 -19.71 -5.06
CA LEU A 92 -19.08 -19.95 -6.30
C LEU A 92 -18.78 -21.35 -6.87
N SER A 93 -17.51 -21.78 -6.87
CA SER A 93 -17.15 -23.13 -7.32
C SER A 93 -17.79 -24.22 -6.46
N LEU A 94 -17.84 -24.04 -5.14
CA LEU A 94 -18.50 -24.96 -4.21
C LEU A 94 -20.01 -25.01 -4.45
N GLN A 95 -20.67 -23.86 -4.65
CA GLN A 95 -22.10 -23.81 -4.98
C GLN A 95 -22.41 -24.53 -6.30
N ILE A 96 -21.59 -24.34 -7.33
CA ILE A 96 -21.75 -25.04 -8.62
C ILE A 96 -21.64 -26.56 -8.42
N LYS A 97 -20.60 -27.03 -7.71
CA LYS A 97 -20.43 -28.46 -7.42
C LYS A 97 -21.63 -29.05 -6.67
N GLN A 98 -22.16 -28.33 -5.68
CA GLN A 98 -23.34 -28.75 -4.93
C GLN A 98 -24.59 -28.82 -5.80
N LEU A 99 -24.79 -27.83 -6.70
CA LEU A 99 -25.90 -27.84 -7.65
C LEU A 99 -25.80 -28.99 -8.67
N GLU A 100 -24.58 -29.27 -9.16
CA GLU A 100 -24.33 -30.41 -10.05
C GLU A 100 -24.63 -31.75 -9.37
N GLU A 101 -24.23 -31.92 -8.11
CA GLU A 101 -24.52 -33.12 -7.32
C GLU A 101 -26.02 -33.27 -7.06
N ASN A 102 -26.69 -32.20 -6.64
CA ASN A 102 -28.15 -32.18 -6.46
C ASN A 102 -28.89 -32.52 -7.76
N ASN A 103 -28.46 -31.97 -8.90
CA ASN A 103 -29.06 -32.25 -10.20
C ASN A 103 -28.87 -33.72 -10.61
N LYS A 104 -27.66 -34.30 -10.41
CA LYS A 104 -27.43 -35.73 -10.63
C LYS A 104 -28.35 -36.59 -9.76
N ASN A 105 -28.51 -36.25 -8.48
CA ASN A 105 -29.39 -36.96 -7.57
C ASN A 105 -30.86 -36.88 -7.99
N LEU A 106 -31.34 -35.69 -8.39
CA LEU A 106 -32.70 -35.49 -8.91
C LEU A 106 -32.94 -36.27 -10.20
N LEU A 107 -31.99 -36.26 -11.15
CA LEU A 107 -32.08 -37.04 -12.37
C LEU A 107 -32.13 -38.55 -12.10
N MET A 108 -31.37 -39.04 -11.10
CA MET A 108 -31.44 -40.43 -10.67
C MET A 108 -32.81 -40.78 -10.09
N GLN A 109 -33.37 -39.93 -9.20
CA GLN A 109 -34.71 -40.12 -8.64
C GLN A 109 -35.80 -40.11 -9.73
N LEU A 110 -35.71 -39.19 -10.71
CA LEU A 110 -36.63 -39.16 -11.85
C LEU A 110 -36.57 -40.45 -12.68
N LYS A 111 -35.37 -40.99 -12.95
CA LYS A 111 -35.23 -42.26 -13.67
C LYS A 111 -35.86 -43.43 -12.91
N ILE A 112 -35.72 -43.47 -11.59
CA ILE A 112 -36.34 -44.51 -10.74
C ILE A 112 -37.87 -44.43 -10.82
N LEU A 113 -38.44 -43.22 -10.70
CA LEU A 113 -39.88 -42.98 -10.78
C LEU A 113 -40.45 -43.24 -12.18
N GLN A 114 -39.68 -43.01 -13.24
CA GLN A 114 -40.09 -43.33 -14.61
C GLN A 114 -40.01 -44.84 -14.91
N ALA A 115 -39.16 -45.59 -14.22
CA ALA A 115 -39.05 -47.03 -14.36
C ALA A 115 -40.06 -47.81 -13.49
N SER A 116 -40.69 -47.16 -12.51
CA SER A 116 -41.76 -47.80 -11.73
C SER A 116 -43.01 -48.02 -12.59
N PRO A 117 -43.56 -49.24 -12.66
CA PRO A 117 -44.67 -49.58 -13.57
C PRO A 117 -46.00 -48.85 -13.33
N ASP A 118 -46.16 -48.11 -12.23
CA ASP A 118 -47.41 -47.44 -11.86
C ASP A 118 -47.72 -46.15 -12.65
N THR A 119 -46.74 -45.57 -13.35
CA THR A 119 -46.94 -44.30 -14.10
C THR A 119 -47.49 -44.50 -15.52
N MET A 120 -47.63 -45.74 -16.00
CA MET A 120 -48.16 -46.06 -17.33
C MET A 120 -49.69 -46.27 -17.36
N HIS A 121 -50.42 -45.97 -16.28
CA HIS A 121 -51.88 -46.17 -16.16
C HIS A 121 -52.69 -44.87 -15.92
N GLY A 122 -52.19 -43.70 -16.38
CA GLY A 122 -52.88 -42.42 -16.25
C GLY A 122 -53.09 -41.68 -17.58
N LEU A 123 -53.99 -42.18 -18.41
CA LEU A 123 -54.80 -41.40 -19.36
C LEU A 123 -56.22 -41.28 -18.79
#